data_AF-A0A441VQU4-F1
#
_entry.id   AF-A0A441VQU4-F1
#
_cell.length_a   1.000
_cell.length_b   1.000
_cell.length_c   1.000
_cell.angle_alpha   90.00
_cell.angle_beta   90.00
_cell.angle_gamma   90.00
#
_symmetry.space_group_name_H-M   'P 1'
#
loop_
_entity.id
_entity.type
_entity.pdbx_description
1 polymer ?
#
loop_
_entity_poly.entity_id
_entity_poly.type
_entity_poly.pdbx_seq_one_letter_code
_entity_poly.pdbx_strand_id
1 'polypeptide(L)'
;AVLITFSLFSGIPVELEEAAWTLGCTRLQAFRKVILPLALPGIAASAVFAFTISWNEVFAAAVLTIENRTLTAFLLQSLGESPLYLKFAGGAALVIPALIFIFAVRKYLFAMWGIANR
;
A
#
# COMPACT_ATOMS: atom_id res chain seq x y z
N ALA A 1 8.70 3.49 -2.64
CA ALA A 1 7.88 3.76 -1.44
C ALA A 1 8.48 4.85 -0.56
N VAL A 2 9.73 4.72 -0.09
CA VAL A 2 10.36 5.69 0.84
C VAL A 2 10.36 7.13 0.32
N LEU A 3 10.70 7.35 -0.96
CA LEU A 3 10.71 8.70 -1.55
C LEU A 3 9.33 9.37 -1.55
N ILE A 4 8.26 8.60 -1.83
CA ILE A 4 6.88 9.09 -1.84
C ILE A 4 6.48 9.48 -0.41
N THR A 5 6.76 8.59 0.55
CA THR A 5 6.49 8.84 1.95
C THR A 5 7.28 10.05 2.46
N PHE A 6 8.55 10.20 2.08
CA PHE A 6 9.37 11.35 2.43
C PHE A 6 8.79 12.67 1.88
N SER A 7 8.44 12.73 0.58
CA SER A 7 7.87 13.96 0.00
C SER A 7 6.56 14.37 0.68
N LEU A 8 5.76 13.40 1.14
CA LEU A 8 4.54 13.66 1.89
C LEU A 8 4.83 14.26 3.27
N PHE A 9 5.76 13.68 4.02
CA PHE A 9 6.15 14.21 5.34
C PHE A 9 6.77 15.60 5.21
N SER A 10 7.58 15.85 4.18
CA SER A 10 8.16 17.18 3.91
C SER A 10 7.12 18.24 3.53
N GLY A 11 5.93 17.83 3.08
CA GLY A 11 4.83 18.75 2.78
C GLY A 11 3.99 19.12 4.00
N ILE A 12 4.19 18.49 5.16
CA ILE A 12 3.46 18.81 6.38
C ILE A 12 4.12 20.03 7.05
N PRO A 13 3.38 21.13 7.29
CA PRO A 13 3.92 22.31 7.95
C PRO A 13 4.42 21.97 9.37
N VAL A 14 5.66 22.37 9.69
CA VAL A 14 6.29 22.10 11.00
C VAL A 14 5.55 22.80 12.15
N GLU A 15 4.85 23.89 11.84
CA GLU A 15 4.08 24.71 12.78
C GLU A 15 2.97 23.90 13.46
N LEU A 16 2.44 22.86 12.80
CA LEU A 16 1.44 21.96 13.38
C LEU A 16 2.02 21.10 14.51
N GLU A 17 3.28 20.71 14.39
CA GLU A 17 4.00 19.97 15.43
C GLU A 17 4.33 20.88 16.62
N GLU A 18 4.81 22.09 16.33
CA GLU A 18 5.10 23.10 17.35
C GLU A 18 3.84 23.51 18.13
N ALA A 19 2.72 23.70 17.44
CA ALA A 19 1.44 23.98 18.08
C ALA A 19 1.04 22.86 19.06
N ALA A 20 1.22 21.59 18.67
CA ALA A 20 0.94 20.46 19.56
C ALA A 20 1.82 20.48 20.82
N TRP A 21 3.09 20.89 20.71
CA TRP A 21 3.98 21.03 21.87
C TRP A 21 3.56 22.17 22.80
N THR A 22 3.09 23.30 22.26
CA THR A 22 2.56 24.40 23.10
C THR A 22 1.31 23.99 23.88
N LEU A 23 0.54 23.03 23.36
CA LEU A 23 -0.61 22.42 24.01
C LEU A 23 -0.24 21.29 24.99
N GLY A 24 1.06 21.10 25.29
CA GLY A 24 1.55 20.12 26.26
C GLY A 24 1.69 18.69 25.74
N CYS A 25 1.58 18.45 24.42
CA CYS A 25 1.86 17.13 23.87
C CYS A 25 3.36 16.82 23.89
N THR A 26 3.72 15.59 24.26
CA THR A 26 5.09 15.08 24.05
C THR A 26 5.35 14.83 22.57
N ARG A 27 6.63 14.75 22.14
CA ARG A 27 7.00 14.48 20.72
C ARG A 27 6.28 13.27 20.13
N LEU A 28 6.20 12.16 20.88
CA LEU A 28 5.52 10.95 20.41
C LEU A 28 3.99 11.14 20.31
N GLN A 29 3.40 11.94 21.20
CA GLN A 29 1.98 12.27 21.16
C GLN A 29 1.65 13.18 19.98
N ALA A 30 2.46 14.22 19.75
CA ALA A 30 2.34 15.11 18.60
C ALA A 30 2.43 14.32 17.28
N PHE A 31 3.42 13.44 17.15
CA PHE A 31 3.53 12.56 15.99
C PHE A 31 2.29 11.70 15.78
N ARG A 32 1.82 10.97 16.80
CA ARG A 32 0.69 10.03 16.63
C ARG A 32 -0.66 10.71 16.44
N LYS A 33 -0.88 11.87 17.08
CA LYS A 33 -2.19 12.54 17.09
C LYS A 33 -2.33 13.60 15.99
N VAL A 34 -1.23 14.17 15.50
CA VAL A 34 -1.26 15.26 14.52
C VAL A 34 -0.61 14.83 13.21
N ILE A 35 0.68 14.48 13.23
CA ILE A 35 1.43 14.20 11.99
C ILE A 35 0.94 12.91 11.32
N LEU A 36 0.83 11.81 12.07
CA LEU A 36 0.47 10.50 11.55
C LEU A 36 -0.89 10.50 10.83
N PRO A 37 -2.01 11.02 11.38
CA PRO A 37 -3.28 11.05 10.67
C PRO A 37 -3.25 11.95 9.42
N LEU A 38 -2.45 13.02 9.40
CA LEU A 38 -2.24 13.86 8.22
C LEU A 38 -1.42 13.16 7.13
N ALA A 39 -0.41 12.38 7.53
CA ALA A 39 0.41 11.58 6.62
C ALA A 39 -0.29 10.30 6.14
N LEU A 40 -1.25 9.78 6.90
CA LEU A 40 -1.98 8.53 6.65
C LEU A 40 -2.56 8.39 5.23
N PRO A 41 -3.27 9.39 4.66
CA PRO A 41 -3.73 9.32 3.28
C PRO A 41 -2.59 9.18 2.27
N GLY A 42 -1.46 9.86 2.51
CA GLY A 42 -0.28 9.76 1.66
C GLY A 42 0.44 8.41 1.78
N ILE A 43 0.55 7.87 3.00
CA ILE A 43 1.06 6.51 3.26
C ILE A 43 0.18 5.48 2.55
N ALA A 44 -1.14 5.69 2.52
CA ALA A 44 -2.05 4.82 1.79
C ALA A 44 -1.75 4.80 0.28
N ALA A 45 -1.45 5.94 -0.32
CA ALA A 45 -1.02 6.02 -1.72
C ALA A 45 0.31 5.29 -1.96
N SER A 46 1.32 5.49 -1.10
CA SER A 46 2.62 4.82 -1.25
C SER A 46 2.53 3.31 -1.03
N ALA A 47 1.61 2.85 -0.16
CA ALA A 47 1.29 1.45 0.05
C ALA A 47 0.68 0.80 -1.21
N VAL A 48 -0.15 1.51 -1.97
CA VAL A 48 -0.69 1.01 -3.26
C VAL A 48 0.40 0.80 -4.29
N PHE A 49 1.33 1.74 -4.40
CA PHE A 49 2.49 1.57 -5.28
C PHE A 49 3.36 0.39 -4.85
N ALA A 50 3.65 0.27 -3.56
CA ALA A 50 4.43 -0.85 -3.03
C ALA A 50 3.74 -2.20 -3.29
N PHE A 51 2.44 -2.30 -2.99
CA PHE A 51 1.64 -3.50 -3.24
C PHE A 51 1.63 -3.85 -4.73
N THR A 52 1.36 -2.90 -5.62
CA THR A 52 1.31 -3.15 -7.06
C THR A 52 2.63 -3.71 -7.59
N ILE A 53 3.76 -3.17 -7.15
CA ILE A 53 5.08 -3.65 -7.56
C ILE A 53 5.31 -5.07 -7.04
N SER A 54 5.09 -5.31 -5.75
CA SER A 54 5.34 -6.62 -5.13
C SER A 54 4.35 -7.70 -5.58
N TRP A 55 3.09 -7.36 -5.80
CA TRP A 55 2.04 -8.30 -6.21
C TRP A 55 2.20 -8.76 -7.66
N ASN A 56 2.68 -7.89 -8.55
CA ASN A 56 2.96 -8.24 -9.94
C ASN A 56 4.35 -8.87 -10.14
N GLU A 57 5.15 -8.99 -9.08
CA GLU A 57 6.48 -9.58 -9.19
C GLU A 57 6.38 -11.09 -9.32
N VAL A 58 6.82 -11.61 -10.47
CA VAL A 58 6.79 -13.05 -10.80
C VAL A 58 8.19 -13.61 -10.92
N PHE A 59 9.15 -12.84 -11.44
CA PHE A 59 10.50 -13.32 -11.71
C PHE A 59 11.27 -13.57 -10.42
N ALA A 60 11.38 -12.55 -9.58
CA ALA A 60 12.09 -12.69 -8.30
C ALA A 60 11.41 -13.73 -7.40
N ALA A 61 10.07 -13.77 -7.43
CA ALA A 61 9.30 -14.75 -6.69
C ALA A 61 9.58 -16.18 -7.19
N ALA A 62 9.57 -16.44 -8.49
CA ALA A 62 9.82 -17.77 -9.05
C ALA A 62 11.25 -18.27 -8.77
N VAL A 63 12.23 -17.36 -8.73
CA VAL A 63 13.64 -17.71 -8.44
C VAL A 63 13.87 -17.94 -6.95
N LEU A 64 13.33 -17.08 -6.08
CA LEU A 64 13.64 -17.10 -4.64
C LEU A 64 12.72 -18.01 -3.82
N THR A 65 11.52 -18.33 -4.32
CA THR A 65 10.55 -19.15 -3.59
C THR A 65 10.41 -20.53 -4.24
N ILE A 66 11.20 -21.49 -3.76
CA ILE A 66 11.22 -22.86 -4.33
C ILE A 66 10.25 -23.78 -3.57
N GLU A 67 10.29 -23.76 -2.25
CA GLU A 67 9.42 -24.58 -1.39
C GLU A 67 8.08 -23.88 -1.08
N ASN A 68 8.13 -22.59 -0.71
CA ASN A 68 6.96 -21.80 -0.34
C ASN A 68 6.66 -20.73 -1.40
N ARG A 69 6.16 -21.17 -2.57
CA ARG A 69 5.89 -20.29 -3.70
C ARG A 69 4.84 -19.23 -3.39
N THR A 70 5.09 -18.00 -3.83
CA THR A 70 4.04 -16.98 -3.88
C THR A 70 2.95 -17.41 -4.87
N LEU A 71 1.74 -16.89 -4.70
CA LEU A 71 0.60 -17.24 -5.55
C LEU A 71 0.90 -17.03 -7.05
N THR A 72 1.59 -15.94 -7.41
CA THR A 72 2.00 -15.64 -8.79
C THR A 72 2.98 -16.66 -9.35
N ALA A 73 4.02 -17.02 -8.59
CA ALA A 73 5.02 -18.01 -8.99
C ALA A 73 4.42 -19.42 -9.08
N PHE A 74 3.55 -19.77 -8.13
CA PHE A 74 2.86 -21.07 -8.11
C PHE A 74 1.95 -21.24 -9.33
N LEU A 75 1.15 -20.23 -9.66
CA LEU A 75 0.25 -20.27 -10.81
C LEU A 75 1.02 -20.33 -12.12
N LEU A 76 2.11 -19.56 -12.26
CA LEU A 76 2.94 -19.61 -13.47
C LEU A 76 3.47 -21.03 -13.74
N GLN A 77 3.99 -21.71 -12.70
CA GLN A 77 4.54 -23.05 -12.85
C GLN A 77 3.45 -24.11 -13.04
N SER A 78 2.38 -24.05 -12.25
CA SER A 78 1.35 -25.10 -12.24
C SER A 78 0.41 -25.03 -13.44
N LEU A 79 0.17 -23.82 -13.97
CA LEU A 79 -0.76 -23.63 -15.07
C LEU A 79 -0.10 -23.59 -16.45
N GLY A 80 1.23 -23.68 -16.57
CA GLY A 80 1.93 -23.63 -17.86
C GLY A 80 1.35 -24.60 -18.91
N GLU A 81 1.22 -25.87 -18.53
CA GLU A 81 0.69 -26.97 -19.37
C GLU A 81 -0.82 -27.18 -19.20
N SER A 82 -1.48 -26.37 -18.35
CA SER A 82 -2.91 -26.56 -18.06
C SER A 82 -3.82 -26.06 -19.18
N PRO A 83 -5.04 -26.63 -19.31
CA PRO A 83 -6.07 -26.14 -20.22
C PRO A 83 -6.42 -24.65 -20.01
N LEU A 84 -6.89 -24.00 -21.07
CA LEU A 84 -7.14 -22.55 -21.09
C LEU A 84 -8.13 -22.09 -20.00
N TYR A 85 -9.15 -22.89 -19.68
CA TYR A 85 -10.13 -22.55 -18.63
C TYR A 85 -9.50 -22.47 -17.23
N LEU A 86 -8.50 -23.31 -16.91
CA LEU A 86 -7.77 -23.23 -15.63
C LEU A 86 -6.85 -22.01 -15.60
N LYS A 87 -6.26 -21.62 -16.73
CA LYS A 87 -5.46 -20.40 -16.85
C LYS A 87 -6.29 -19.15 -16.54
N PHE A 88 -7.51 -19.07 -17.07
CA PHE A 88 -8.45 -17.98 -16.75
C PHE A 88 -8.88 -18.00 -15.28
N ALA A 89 -9.16 -19.17 -14.71
CA ALA A 89 -9.50 -19.29 -13.29
C ALA A 89 -8.34 -18.84 -12.37
N GLY A 90 -7.10 -19.21 -12.70
CA GLY A 90 -5.90 -18.76 -11.99
C GLY A 90 -5.70 -17.23 -12.09
N GLY A 91 -5.92 -16.65 -13.26
CA GLY A 91 -5.91 -15.19 -13.44
C GLY A 91 -6.95 -14.49 -12.57
N ALA A 92 -8.18 -15.01 -12.51
CA ALA A 92 -9.22 -14.48 -11.62
C ALA A 92 -8.82 -14.56 -10.14
N ALA A 93 -8.16 -15.65 -9.72
CA ALA A 93 -7.67 -15.81 -8.36
C ALA A 93 -6.60 -14.76 -7.97
N LEU A 94 -5.81 -14.25 -8.93
CA LEU A 94 -4.86 -13.14 -8.69
C LEU A 94 -5.55 -11.77 -8.57
N VAL A 95 -6.66 -11.58 -9.28
CA VAL A 95 -7.41 -10.32 -9.28
C VAL A 95 -8.18 -10.12 -7.97
N ILE A 96 -8.70 -11.19 -7.37
CA ILE A 96 -9.53 -11.09 -6.15
C ILE A 96 -8.78 -10.40 -4.98
N PRO A 97 -7.56 -10.83 -4.58
CA PRO A 97 -6.83 -10.15 -3.50
C PRO A 97 -6.46 -8.71 -3.84
N ALA A 98 -6.11 -8.43 -5.10
CA ALA A 98 -5.81 -7.07 -5.54
C ALA A 98 -7.02 -6.15 -5.42
N LEU A 99 -8.22 -6.64 -5.77
CA LEU A 99 -9.46 -5.91 -5.55
C LEU A 99 -9.74 -5.68 -4.06
N ILE A 100 -9.60 -6.70 -3.21
CA ILE A 100 -9.80 -6.54 -1.76
C ILE A 100 -8.88 -5.46 -1.20
N PHE A 101 -7.60 -5.49 -1.60
CA PHE A 101 -6.62 -4.49 -1.21
C PHE A 101 -7.00 -3.09 -1.70
N ILE A 102 -7.40 -2.94 -2.96
CA ILE A 102 -7.78 -1.64 -3.50
C ILE A 102 -9.02 -1.08 -2.81
N PHE A 103 -10.02 -1.91 -2.51
CA PHE A 103 -11.22 -1.50 -1.75
C PHE A 103 -10.88 -1.09 -0.31
N ALA A 104 -9.95 -1.78 0.35
CA ALA A 104 -9.48 -1.41 1.68
C ALA A 104 -8.77 -0.05 1.68
N VAL A 105 -7.90 0.21 0.69
CA VAL A 105 -7.17 1.47 0.58
C VAL A 105 -8.06 2.63 0.10
N ARG A 106 -9.06 2.33 -0.73
CA ARG A 106 -10.03 3.31 -1.26
C ARG A 106 -10.61 4.22 -0.17
N LYS A 107 -10.95 3.68 1.00
CA LYS A 107 -11.47 4.45 2.15
C LYS A 107 -10.52 5.58 2.58
N TYR A 108 -9.22 5.32 2.58
CA TYR A 108 -8.20 6.29 3.01
C TYR A 108 -7.90 7.33 1.93
N LEU A 109 -8.01 6.96 0.65
CA LEU A 109 -7.86 7.88 -0.47
C LEU A 109 -9.03 8.88 -0.56
N PHE A 110 -10.26 8.46 -0.30
CA PHE A 110 -11.41 9.39 -0.28
C PHE A 110 -11.36 10.38 0.88
N ALA A 111 -10.81 9.97 2.03
CA ALA A 111 -10.59 10.90 3.14
C ALA A 111 -9.64 12.06 2.74
N MET A 112 -8.60 11.77 1.93
CA MET A 112 -7.69 12.79 1.39
C MET A 112 -8.43 13.85 0.56
N TRP A 113 -9.32 13.40 -0.33
CA TRP A 113 -10.04 14.29 -1.26
C TRP A 113 -11.12 15.13 -0.55
N GLY A 114 -11.72 14.59 0.52
CA GLY A 114 -12.69 15.30 1.35
C GLY A 114 -12.08 16.40 2.23
N ILE A 115 -10.80 16.27 2.61
CA ILE A 115 -10.08 17.29 3.39
C ILE A 115 -9.50 18.37 2.48
N ALA A 116 -9.07 18.01 1.25
CA ALA A 116 -8.52 18.96 0.28
C ALA A 116 -9.57 19.90 -0.35
N ASN A 117 -10.87 19.62 -0.18
CA ASN A 117 -11.98 20.43 -0.72
C ASN A 117 -12.66 21.31 0.34
N ARG A 118 -11.97 21.64 1.43
CA ARG A 118 -12.36 22.63 2.44
C ARG A 118 -11.18 23.54 2.74
#